data_AF-A0A5J4KWZ7-F1
#
_entry.id   AF-A0A5J4KWZ7-F1
#
_cell.length_a   1.000
_cell.length_b   1.000
_cell.length_c   1.000
_cell.angle_alpha   90.00
_cell.angle_beta   90.00
_cell.angle_gamma   90.00
#
_symmetry.space_group_name_H-M   'P 1'
#
loop_
_entity.id
_entity.type
_entity.pdbx_description
1 polymer ?
#
loop_
_entity_poly.entity_id
_entity_poly.type
_entity_poly.pdbx_seq_one_letter_code
_entity_poly.pdbx_strand_id
1 'polypeptide(L)'
;MGLPWSQAYSLDSPNLQNIASSPGSYKVLNEDNGQLLFVGTSTDIRSRFQAHMRKNWHCPNPVFSFASLSSDLLPHQFAEIENDLLGSYYAQAHTLPAFQFSGQ
;
A
#
# COMPACT_ATOMS: atom_id res chain seq x y z
N MET A 1 -0.73 -9.71 9.94
CA MET A 1 -0.64 -8.81 11.12
C MET A 1 -1.79 -7.79 11.23
N GLY A 2 -2.25 -7.47 12.44
CA GLY A 2 -3.28 -6.44 12.70
C GLY A 2 -2.68 -5.02 12.78
N LEU A 3 -2.28 -4.47 11.63
CA LEU A 3 -1.78 -3.08 11.56
C LEU A 3 -2.93 -2.07 11.69
N PRO A 4 -2.71 -0.90 12.31
CA PRO A 4 -3.71 0.16 12.45
C PRO A 4 -3.87 0.91 11.11
N TRP A 5 -4.48 0.25 10.14
CA TRP A 5 -4.76 0.83 8.83
C TRP A 5 -5.64 2.06 8.95
N SER A 6 -5.26 3.12 8.25
CA SER A 6 -6.09 4.30 8.03
C SER A 6 -7.30 3.98 7.15
N GLN A 7 -8.27 4.88 7.12
CA GLN A 7 -9.35 4.83 6.15
C GLN A 7 -8.82 4.76 4.70
N ALA A 8 -9.64 4.23 3.80
CA ALA A 8 -9.33 4.26 2.39
C ALA A 8 -9.47 5.69 1.85
N TYR A 9 -8.51 6.13 1.07
CA TYR A 9 -8.48 7.44 0.43
C TYR A 9 -8.35 7.23 -1.07
N SER A 10 -9.05 8.04 -1.88
CA SER A 10 -8.94 7.96 -3.34
C SER A 10 -7.57 8.44 -3.81
N LEU A 11 -6.95 7.71 -4.76
CA LEU A 11 -5.66 8.11 -5.34
C LEU A 11 -5.72 9.44 -6.10
N ASP A 12 -6.90 9.88 -6.54
CA ASP A 12 -7.10 11.19 -7.19
C ASP A 12 -7.28 12.34 -6.19
N SER A 13 -7.41 12.05 -4.89
CA SER A 13 -7.79 13.07 -3.92
C SER A 13 -6.65 14.06 -3.62
N PRO A 14 -6.90 15.38 -3.66
CA PRO A 14 -5.90 16.38 -3.26
C PRO A 14 -5.45 16.24 -1.80
N ASN A 15 -6.20 15.49 -0.98
CA ASN A 15 -5.89 15.15 0.41
C ASN A 15 -4.59 14.35 0.57
N LEU A 16 -4.11 13.69 -0.48
CA LEU A 16 -2.80 13.01 -0.49
C LEU A 16 -1.65 13.95 -0.14
N GLN A 17 -1.75 15.23 -0.50
CA GLN A 17 -0.74 16.24 -0.22
C GLN A 17 -0.64 16.56 1.28
N ASN A 18 -1.69 16.28 2.05
CA ASN A 18 -1.75 16.51 3.49
C ASN A 18 -1.25 15.31 4.31
N ILE A 19 -0.87 14.20 3.65
CA ILE A 19 -0.31 13.04 4.36
C ILE A 19 1.11 13.36 4.79
N ALA A 20 1.39 13.18 6.08
CA ALA A 20 2.74 13.35 6.62
C ALA A 20 3.71 12.35 5.97
N SER A 21 4.88 12.85 5.55
CA SER A 21 5.99 11.97 5.18
C SER A 21 6.43 11.22 6.42
N SER A 22 6.16 9.92 6.44
CA SER A 22 6.43 9.03 7.56
C SER A 22 6.71 7.61 7.05
N PRO A 23 7.49 6.82 7.80
CA PRO A 23 7.66 5.41 7.52
C PRO A 23 6.34 4.68 7.74
N GLY A 24 6.03 3.73 6.87
CA GLY A 24 4.75 3.05 6.93
C GLY A 24 4.61 1.91 5.92
N SER A 25 3.64 1.06 6.19
CA SER A 25 3.09 0.12 5.22
C SER A 25 1.90 0.77 4.53
N TYR A 26 1.72 0.46 3.25
CA TYR A 26 0.57 0.93 2.49
C TYR A 26 0.04 -0.17 1.57
N LYS A 27 -1.24 -0.08 1.26
CA LYS A 27 -1.93 -0.96 0.31
C LYS A 27 -2.74 -0.12 -0.67
N VAL A 28 -2.82 -0.61 -1.89
CA VAL A 28 -3.67 -0.07 -2.96
C VAL A 28 -4.71 -1.12 -3.30
N LEU A 29 -5.96 -0.69 -3.31
CA LEU A 29 -7.14 -1.54 -3.52
C LEU A 29 -7.96 -0.96 -4.66
N ASN A 30 -8.74 -1.81 -5.32
CA ASN A 30 -9.84 -1.36 -6.15
C ASN A 30 -11.07 -1.18 -5.26
N GLU A 31 -11.63 0.02 -5.22
CA GLU A 31 -12.80 0.35 -4.39
C GLU A 31 -14.05 -0.45 -4.76
N ASP A 32 -14.21 -0.77 -6.05
CA ASP A 32 -15.41 -1.42 -6.58
C ASP A 32 -15.58 -2.86 -6.09
N ASN A 33 -14.48 -3.63 -6.11
CA ASN A 33 -14.50 -5.07 -5.80
C ASN A 33 -13.66 -5.44 -4.57
N GLY A 34 -13.04 -4.46 -3.91
CA GLY A 34 -12.17 -4.67 -2.74
C GLY A 34 -10.87 -5.44 -3.03
N GLN A 35 -10.52 -5.66 -4.30
CA GLN A 35 -9.34 -6.42 -4.68
C GLN A 35 -8.06 -5.67 -4.29
N LEU A 36 -7.13 -6.37 -3.65
CA LEU A 36 -5.79 -5.83 -3.39
C LEU A 36 -4.99 -5.79 -4.68
N LEU A 37 -4.62 -4.59 -5.10
CA LEU A 37 -3.82 -4.35 -6.30
C LEU A 37 -2.32 -4.39 -5.97
N PHE A 38 -1.94 -3.85 -4.82
CA PHE A 38 -0.55 -3.74 -4.40
C PHE A 38 -0.44 -3.58 -2.88
N VAL A 39 0.62 -4.12 -2.29
CA VAL A 39 1.02 -3.80 -0.91
C VAL A 39 2.51 -3.52 -0.87
N GLY A 40 2.92 -2.57 -0.06
CA GLY A 40 4.34 -2.34 0.15
C GLY A 40 4.65 -1.56 1.40
N THR A 41 5.94 -1.41 1.64
CA THR A 41 6.47 -0.60 2.73
C THR A 41 7.33 0.54 2.20
N SER A 42 7.47 1.60 2.99
CA SER A 42 8.36 2.71 2.65
C SER A 42 8.77 3.48 3.89
N THR A 43 9.95 4.10 3.83
CA THR A 43 10.38 5.12 4.78
C THR A 43 9.71 6.47 4.53
N ASP A 44 9.17 6.69 3.31
CA ASP A 44 8.42 7.88 2.92
C ASP A 44 7.17 7.48 2.13
N ILE A 45 6.07 7.21 2.84
CA ILE A 45 4.81 6.79 2.23
C ILE A 45 4.24 7.85 1.28
N ARG A 46 4.45 9.14 1.56
CA ARG A 46 3.92 10.26 0.76
C ARG A 46 4.50 10.22 -0.65
N SER A 47 5.82 10.09 -0.76
CA SER A 47 6.53 10.03 -2.04
C SER A 47 6.11 8.79 -2.84
N ARG A 48 5.91 7.66 -2.16
CA ARG A 48 5.37 6.44 -2.81
C ARG A 48 3.96 6.63 -3.31
N PHE A 49 3.09 7.30 -2.56
CA PHE A 49 1.75 7.60 -3.05
C PHE A 49 1.77 8.51 -4.28
N GLN A 50 2.58 9.56 -4.29
CA GLN A 50 2.73 10.40 -5.48
C GLN A 50 3.21 9.62 -6.71
N ALA A 51 4.10 8.64 -6.54
CA ALA A 51 4.50 7.76 -7.63
C ALA A 51 3.34 6.86 -8.10
N HIS A 52 2.56 6.32 -7.16
CA HIS A 52 1.40 5.47 -7.45
C HIS A 52 0.23 6.22 -8.07
N MET A 53 0.06 7.52 -7.80
CA MET A 53 -0.93 8.38 -8.48
C MET A 53 -0.69 8.43 -9.99
N ARG A 54 0.57 8.35 -10.40
CA ARG A 54 0.97 8.39 -11.83
C ARG A 54 0.92 7.01 -12.48
N LYS A 55 0.72 5.93 -11.70
CA LYS A 55 0.67 4.57 -12.21
C LYS A 55 -0.74 4.26 -12.72
N ASN A 56 -0.82 3.65 -13.90
CA ASN A 56 -2.09 3.14 -14.40
C ASN A 56 -2.42 1.79 -13.72
N TRP A 57 -3.43 1.79 -12.87
CA TRP A 57 -3.85 0.61 -12.09
C TRP A 57 -4.84 -0.28 -12.82
N HIS A 58 -5.22 0.06 -14.05
CA HIS A 58 -6.26 -0.63 -14.85
C HIS A 58 -7.56 -0.87 -14.07
N CYS A 59 -7.91 0.04 -13.16
CA CYS A 59 -9.18 0.04 -12.45
C CYS A 59 -9.74 1.47 -12.39
N PRO A 60 -11.06 1.62 -12.33
CA PRO A 60 -11.70 2.94 -12.38
C PRO A 60 -11.47 3.76 -11.12
N ASN A 61 -11.50 3.12 -9.94
CA ASN A 61 -11.43 3.80 -8.64
C ASN A 61 -10.36 3.14 -7.73
N PRO A 62 -9.06 3.38 -7.98
CA PRO A 62 -8.03 2.92 -7.09
C PRO A 62 -8.02 3.76 -5.80
N VAL A 63 -8.04 3.08 -4.66
CA VAL A 63 -7.95 3.69 -3.32
C VAL A 63 -6.72 3.16 -2.60
N PHE A 64 -6.21 3.95 -1.66
CA PHE A 64 -5.06 3.58 -0.84
C PHE A 64 -5.41 3.65 0.65
N SER A 65 -4.70 2.83 1.44
CA SER A 65 -4.75 2.86 2.90
C SER A 65 -3.33 2.63 3.42
N PHE A 66 -2.98 3.21 4.56
CA PHE A 66 -1.66 3.10 5.16
C PHE A 66 -1.72 2.85 6.65
N ALA A 67 -0.67 2.23 7.17
CA ALA A 67 -0.39 2.14 8.59
C ALA A 67 0.98 2.78 8.82
N SER A 68 1.03 3.77 9.71
CA SER A 68 2.29 4.35 10.15
C SER A 68 3.10 3.30 10.92
N LEU A 69 4.40 3.25 10.63
CA LEU A 69 5.35 2.40 11.31
C LEU A 69 6.34 3.26 12.09
N SER A 70 7.01 2.67 13.07
CA SER A 70 8.05 3.37 13.83
C SER A 70 9.23 3.76 12.94
N SER A 71 9.80 4.94 13.18
CA SER A 71 11.01 5.43 12.49
C SER A 71 12.27 4.64 12.83
N ASP A 72 12.25 3.90 13.93
CA ASP A 72 13.38 3.09 14.41
C ASP A 72 13.49 1.73 13.71
N LEU A 73 12.54 1.40 12.81
CA LEU A 73 12.59 0.13 12.08
C LEU A 73 13.78 0.09 11.11
N LEU A 74 14.43 -1.06 11.09
CA LEU A 74 15.54 -1.34 10.19
C LEU A 74 15.02 -1.74 8.80
N PRO A 75 15.80 -1.52 7.72
CA PRO A 75 15.39 -1.85 6.36
C PRO A 75 14.90 -3.29 6.16
N HIS A 76 15.51 -4.27 6.83
CA HIS A 76 15.09 -5.67 6.74
C HIS A 76 13.71 -5.91 7.38
N GLN A 77 13.36 -5.17 8.44
CA GLN A 77 12.07 -5.30 9.11
C GLN A 77 10.93 -4.81 8.21
N PHE A 78 11.17 -3.78 7.39
CA PHE A 78 10.21 -3.38 6.36
C PHE A 78 9.94 -4.50 5.35
N ALA A 79 11.00 -5.19 4.89
CA ALA A 79 10.84 -6.33 3.99
C ALA A 79 10.11 -7.51 4.65
N GLU A 80 10.38 -7.79 5.93
CA GLU A 80 9.65 -8.82 6.69
C GLU A 80 8.17 -8.47 6.84
N ILE A 81 7.83 -7.21 7.16
CA ILE A 81 6.44 -6.74 7.24
C ILE A 81 5.75 -6.86 5.89
N GLU A 82 6.40 -6.44 4.81
CA GLU A 82 5.85 -6.55 3.46
C GLU A 82 5.57 -8.01 3.08
N ASN A 83 6.51 -8.91 3.39
CA ASN A 83 6.36 -10.34 3.13
C ASN A 83 5.24 -10.98 3.97
N ASP A 84 5.10 -10.61 5.26
CA ASP A 84 3.98 -11.06 6.10
C ASP A 84 2.62 -10.59 5.56
N LEU A 85 2.55 -9.35 5.08
CA LEU A 85 1.33 -8.80 4.49
C LEU A 85 0.95 -9.53 3.21
N LEU A 86 1.93 -9.82 2.35
CA LEU A 86 1.72 -10.62 1.14
C LEU A 86 1.31 -12.04 1.46
N GLY A 87 1.99 -12.70 2.40
CA GLY A 87 1.66 -14.04 2.85
C GLY A 87 0.25 -14.10 3.45
N SER A 88 -0.12 -13.12 4.28
CA SER A 88 -1.46 -12.99 4.86
C SER A 88 -2.55 -12.83 3.81
N TYR A 89 -2.29 -12.03 2.75
CA TYR A 89 -3.23 -11.88 1.65
C TYR A 89 -3.35 -13.17 0.83
N TYR A 90 -2.22 -13.78 0.47
CA TYR A 90 -2.19 -15.01 -0.31
C TYR A 90 -2.88 -16.17 0.42
N ALA A 91 -2.69 -16.30 1.73
CA ALA A 91 -3.37 -17.31 2.54
C ALA A 91 -4.91 -17.19 2.52
N GLN A 92 -5.46 -16.00 2.27
CA GLN A 92 -6.90 -15.77 2.21
C GLN A 92 -7.44 -15.81 0.78
N ALA A 93 -6.74 -15.16 -0.15
CA ALA A 93 -7.19 -14.97 -1.53
C ALA A 93 -6.67 -16.05 -2.49
N HIS A 94 -5.71 -16.87 -2.07
CA HIS A 94 -4.96 -17.84 -2.89
C HIS A 94 -4.39 -17.25 -4.19
N THR A 95 -4.12 -15.95 -4.18
CA THR A 95 -3.58 -15.22 -5.33
C THR A 95 -2.72 -14.05 -4.83
N LEU A 96 -1.83 -13.58 -5.69
CA LEU A 96 -0.99 -12.42 -5.42
C LEU A 96 -1.70 -11.13 -5.85
N PRO A 97 -1.35 -9.97 -5.28
CA PRO A 97 -1.86 -8.70 -5.76
C PRO A 97 -1.47 -8.49 -7.23
N ALA A 98 -2.42 -8.04 -8.04
CA ALA A 98 -2.31 -8.03 -9.50
C ALA A 98 -1.08 -7.28 -10.03
N PHE A 99 -0.61 -6.27 -9.28
CA PHE A 99 0.51 -5.42 -9.69
C PHE A 99 1.73 -5.53 -8.78
N GLN A 100 1.79 -6.53 -7.88
CA GLN A 100 2.88 -6.67 -6.89
C GLN A 100 4.25 -6.80 -7.56
N PHE A 101 4.32 -7.58 -8.65
CA PHE A 101 5.54 -7.85 -9.40
C PHE A 101 5.52 -7.24 -10.81
N SER A 102 4.52 -6.42 -11.13
CA SER A 102 4.48 -5.66 -12.38
C SER A 102 5.44 -4.47 -12.28
N GLY A 103 6.72 -4.81 -12.41
CA GLY A 103 7.87 -3.94 -12.50
C GLY A 103 8.90 -4.60 -13.42
N GLN A 104 8.62 -4.59 -14.72
CA GLN A 104 9.61 -4.43 -15.78
C GLN A 104 9.17 -3.29 -16.68
#